data_AF-A0A5J5UEC6-F1
#
_entry.id   AF-A0A5J5UEC6-F1
#
_cell.length_a   1.000
_cell.length_b   1.000
_cell.length_c   1.000
_cell.angle_alpha   90.00
_cell.angle_beta   90.00
_cell.angle_gamma   90.00
#
_symmetry.space_group_name_H-M   'P 1'
#
loop_
_entity.id
_entity.type
_entity.pdbx_description
1 polymer ?
#
loop_
_entity_poly.entity_id
_entity_poly.type
_entity_poly.pdbx_seq_one_letter_code
_entity_poly.pdbx_strand_id
1 'polypeptide(L)'
;MRCDDMRTEVAMWRARETNRDLETTLMEVQLEVNIELAKLLSETIHPAFAGTNGVEIEEEDGHVCGICPQYMEKGEEARGMRVCGHMFHDYCIFEWVKRKPNCPLCRCPIHTNTKH
;
A
#
# COMPACT_ATOMS: atom_id res chain seq x y z
N MET A 1 -4.10 -25.89 -5.33
CA MET A 1 -2.69 -25.71 -4.92
C MET A 1 -2.64 -24.39 -4.17
N ARG A 2 -2.63 -24.42 -2.82
CA ARG A 2 -2.62 -23.21 -1.99
C ARG A 2 -1.17 -22.72 -1.90
N CYS A 3 -0.87 -21.46 -2.21
CA CYS A 3 0.49 -20.92 -2.17
C CYS A 3 1.16 -21.03 -0.78
N ASP A 4 0.40 -21.21 0.29
CA ASP A 4 0.93 -21.47 1.64
C ASP A 4 1.76 -22.76 1.71
N ASP A 5 1.43 -23.73 0.86
CA ASP A 5 2.07 -25.05 0.81
C ASP A 5 3.56 -24.94 0.40
N MET A 6 3.86 -24.12 -0.60
CA MET A 6 5.21 -24.02 -1.15
C MET A 6 6.21 -23.36 -0.18
N ARG A 7 5.75 -22.41 0.65
CA ARG A 7 6.60 -21.79 1.68
C ARG A 7 6.94 -22.79 2.78
N THR A 8 5.94 -23.55 3.20
CA THR A 8 6.09 -24.58 4.22
C THR A 8 6.99 -25.71 3.73
N GLU A 9 6.85 -26.17 2.48
CA GLU A 9 7.73 -27.19 1.89
C GLU A 9 9.19 -26.75 1.83
N VAL A 10 9.46 -25.52 1.35
CA VAL A 10 10.83 -24.97 1.30
C VAL A 10 11.43 -24.84 2.71
N ALA A 11 10.63 -24.38 3.68
CA ALA A 11 11.06 -24.28 5.07
C ALA A 11 11.38 -25.66 5.68
N MET A 12 10.53 -26.66 5.44
CA MET A 12 10.76 -28.04 5.88
C MET A 12 12.04 -28.63 5.29
N TRP A 13 12.30 -28.41 4.00
CA TRP A 13 13.52 -28.88 3.36
C TRP A 13 14.75 -28.20 3.96
N ARG A 14 14.78 -26.86 4.05
CA ARG A 14 15.91 -26.11 4.63
C ARG A 14 16.17 -26.49 6.08
N ALA A 15 15.13 -26.67 6.89
CA ALA A 15 15.24 -27.07 8.29
C ALA A 15 15.90 -28.44 8.43
N ARG A 16 15.51 -29.41 7.58
CA ARG A 16 16.11 -30.76 7.55
C ARG A 16 17.56 -30.73 7.11
N GLU A 17 17.88 -30.05 6.02
CA GLU A 17 19.24 -29.98 5.47
C GLU A 17 20.22 -29.27 6.40
N THR A 18 19.77 -28.23 7.09
CA THR A 18 20.61 -27.43 8.00
C THR A 18 20.51 -27.85 9.46
N ASN A 19 19.70 -28.87 9.77
CA ASN A 19 19.37 -29.32 11.13
C ASN A 19 18.97 -28.16 12.07
N ARG A 20 18.15 -27.23 11.53
CA ARG A 20 17.64 -26.06 12.25
C ARG A 20 16.18 -26.23 12.61
N ASP A 21 15.74 -25.43 13.58
CA ASP A 21 14.35 -25.36 14.00
C ASP A 21 13.43 -24.96 12.82
N LEU A 22 12.29 -25.64 12.71
CA LEU A 22 11.35 -25.47 11.59
C LEU A 22 10.63 -24.12 11.69
N GLU A 23 10.25 -23.70 12.90
CA GLU A 23 9.52 -22.44 13.09
C GLU A 23 10.39 -21.25 12.70
N THR A 24 11.64 -21.25 13.15
CA THR A 24 12.66 -20.27 12.78
C THR A 24 12.87 -20.25 11.26
N THR A 25 13.04 -21.42 10.64
CA THR A 25 13.24 -21.53 9.18
C THR A 25 12.01 -21.08 8.40
N LEU A 26 10.80 -21.32 8.91
CA LEU A 26 9.55 -20.87 8.30
C LEU A 26 9.45 -19.35 8.33
N MET A 27 9.79 -18.72 9.46
CA MET A 27 9.83 -17.26 9.57
C MET A 27 10.84 -16.64 8.59
N GLU A 28 12.03 -17.24 8.46
CA GLU A 28 13.05 -16.79 7.49
C GLU A 28 12.54 -16.87 6.05
N VAL A 29 12.01 -18.03 5.64
CA VAL A 29 11.46 -18.22 4.29
C VAL A 29 10.31 -17.25 4.03
N GLN A 30 9.43 -17.06 5.01
CA GLN A 30 8.31 -16.13 4.90
C GLN A 30 8.79 -14.67 4.73
N LEU A 31 9.84 -14.28 5.46
CA LEU A 31 10.44 -12.96 5.34
C LEU A 31 11.12 -12.77 3.98
N GLU A 32 11.90 -13.75 3.51
CA GLU A 32 12.52 -13.72 2.18
C GLU A 32 11.48 -13.54 1.08
N VAL A 33 10.39 -14.32 1.13
CA VAL A 33 9.28 -14.20 0.17
C VAL A 33 8.62 -12.83 0.25
N ASN A 34 8.39 -12.29 1.45
CA ASN A 34 7.78 -10.97 1.61
C ASN A 34 8.66 -9.86 1.05
N ILE A 35 9.97 -9.93 1.26
CA ILE A 35 10.94 -8.97 0.71
C ILE A 35 10.90 -9.02 -0.82
N GLU A 36 10.93 -10.22 -1.40
CA GLU A 36 10.94 -10.36 -2.85
C GLU A 36 9.61 -9.93 -3.48
N LEU A 37 8.49 -10.27 -2.84
CA LEU A 37 7.17 -9.81 -3.23
C LEU A 37 7.08 -8.28 -3.18
N ALA A 38 7.62 -7.64 -2.15
CA ALA A 38 7.63 -6.18 -2.04
C ALA A 38 8.40 -5.51 -3.20
N LYS A 39 9.55 -6.08 -3.61
CA LYS A 39 10.30 -5.57 -4.77
C LYS A 39 9.47 -5.68 -6.06
N LEU A 40 8.89 -6.86 -6.32
CA LEU A 40 8.07 -7.09 -7.52
C LEU A 40 6.84 -6.16 -7.55
N LEU A 41 6.15 -6.00 -6.42
CA LEU A 41 4.99 -5.13 -6.34
C LEU A 41 5.36 -3.65 -6.47
N SER A 42 6.54 -3.24 -6.00
CA SER A 42 6.99 -1.84 -6.10
C SER A 42 7.07 -1.33 -7.54
N GLU A 43 7.32 -2.21 -8.52
CA GLU A 43 7.36 -1.89 -9.96
C GLU A 43 5.96 -1.71 -10.57
N THR A 44 4.94 -2.27 -9.92
CA THR A 44 3.54 -2.27 -10.42
C THR A 44 2.68 -1.16 -9.83
N ILE A 45 3.12 -0.52 -8.74
CA ILE A 45 2.42 0.61 -8.14
C ILE A 45 2.58 1.82 -9.08
N HIS A 46 1.46 2.29 -9.63
CA HIS A 46 1.47 3.46 -10.51
C HIS A 46 2.14 4.65 -9.79
N PRO A 47 3.15 5.33 -10.38
CA PRO A 47 3.92 6.39 -9.71
C PRO A 47 3.08 7.50 -9.10
N ALA A 48 1.91 7.77 -9.70
CA ALA A 48 0.96 8.75 -9.18
C ALA A 48 0.47 8.44 -7.75
N PHE A 49 0.50 7.18 -7.31
CA PHE A 49 0.13 6.79 -5.95
C PHE A 49 1.25 6.91 -4.92
N ALA A 50 2.51 7.10 -5.33
CA ALA A 50 3.63 7.17 -4.39
C ALA A 50 3.53 8.33 -3.37
N GLY A 51 2.76 9.37 -3.70
CA GLY A 51 2.48 10.53 -2.82
C GLY A 51 1.26 10.40 -1.91
N THR A 52 0.59 9.24 -1.93
CA THR A 52 -0.65 9.00 -1.18
C THR A 52 -0.53 7.72 -0.33
N ASN A 53 -1.39 7.59 0.67
CA ASN A 53 -1.55 6.36 1.45
C ASN A 53 -3.00 5.90 1.39
N GLY A 54 -3.22 4.60 1.29
CA GLY A 54 -4.54 4.01 1.49
C GLY A 54 -4.98 4.22 2.94
N VAL A 55 -6.25 4.56 3.12
CA VAL A 55 -6.91 4.76 4.41
C VAL A 55 -8.29 4.15 4.30
N GLU A 56 -8.70 3.37 5.29
CA GLU A 56 -10.08 2.89 5.39
C GLU A 56 -10.87 3.88 6.25
N ILE A 57 -12.08 4.25 5.84
CA ILE A 57 -12.91 5.17 6.62
C ILE A 57 -13.51 4.42 7.82
N GLU A 58 -13.11 4.81 9.03
CA GLU A 58 -13.62 4.21 10.27
C GLU A 58 -14.82 4.99 10.86
N GLU A 59 -14.96 6.26 10.50
CA GLU A 59 -15.96 7.19 11.04
C GLU A 59 -17.35 6.94 10.43
N GLU A 60 -18.39 6.88 11.27
CA GLU A 60 -19.79 6.68 10.82
C GLU A 60 -20.37 7.89 10.08
N ASP A 61 -19.92 9.10 10.43
CA ASP A 61 -20.35 10.34 9.76
C ASP A 61 -19.69 10.51 8.37
N GLY A 62 -18.70 9.66 8.04
CA GLY A 62 -17.96 9.69 6.79
C GLY A 62 -17.16 10.97 6.58
N HIS A 63 -16.52 11.07 5.41
CA HIS A 63 -15.80 12.28 5.01
C HIS A 63 -16.21 12.72 3.61
N VAL A 64 -16.37 14.02 3.38
CA VAL A 64 -16.65 14.52 2.02
C VAL A 64 -15.38 14.44 1.18
N CYS A 65 -15.47 13.83 0.00
CA CYS A 65 -14.38 13.81 -0.94
C CYS A 65 -14.06 15.23 -1.44
N GLY A 66 -12.80 15.65 -1.41
CA GLY A 66 -12.41 16.97 -1.93
C GLY A 66 -12.39 17.11 -3.46
N ILE A 67 -12.89 16.12 -4.21
CA ILE A 67 -12.94 16.10 -5.69
C ILE A 67 -14.36 15.92 -6.20
N CYS A 68 -15.10 14.94 -5.70
CA CYS A 68 -16.51 14.71 -6.03
C CYS A 68 -17.42 15.17 -4.89
N PRO A 69 -18.69 15.50 -5.13
CA PRO A 69 -19.61 15.97 -4.10
C PRO A 69 -20.19 14.83 -3.23
N GLN A 70 -19.54 13.66 -3.19
CA GLN A 70 -20.03 12.47 -2.47
C GLN A 70 -19.27 12.27 -1.15
N TYR A 71 -19.96 11.66 -0.19
CA TYR A 71 -19.36 11.16 1.05
C TYR A 71 -18.58 9.87 0.80
N MET A 72 -17.46 9.74 1.49
CA MET A 72 -16.71 8.52 1.69
C MET A 72 -17.28 7.86 2.95
N GLU A 73 -17.99 6.74 2.78
CA GLU A 73 -18.69 6.06 3.86
C GLU A 73 -17.78 5.11 4.65
N LYS A 74 -18.20 4.73 5.85
CA LYS A 74 -17.47 3.77 6.69
C LYS A 74 -17.23 2.44 5.97
N GLY A 75 -15.99 1.96 6.00
CA GLY A 75 -15.54 0.75 5.31
C GLY A 75 -15.18 0.98 3.84
N GLU A 76 -15.30 2.20 3.32
CA GLU A 76 -14.78 2.52 1.99
C GLU A 76 -13.26 2.76 2.02
N GLU A 77 -12.59 2.35 0.94
CA GLU A 77 -11.19 2.67 0.69
C GLU A 77 -11.05 4.10 0.16
N ALA A 78 -10.36 4.92 0.93
CA ALA A 78 -9.96 6.27 0.58
C ALA A 78 -8.44 6.38 0.50
N ARG A 79 -7.98 7.54 0.05
CA ARG A 79 -6.57 7.90 0.05
C ARG A 79 -6.33 9.26 0.65
N GLY A 80 -5.36 9.31 1.56
CA GLY A 80 -4.79 10.52 2.13
C GLY A 80 -3.57 11.00 1.35
N MET A 81 -3.42 12.31 1.21
CA MET A 81 -2.19 12.93 0.74
C MET A 81 -1.12 12.89 1.83
N ARG A 82 0.06 12.32 1.55
CA ARG A 82 1.12 12.18 2.57
C ARG A 82 1.63 13.51 3.14
N VAL A 83 1.62 14.58 2.34
CA VAL A 83 2.17 15.89 2.71
C VAL A 83 1.18 16.74 3.51
N CYS A 84 -0.11 16.68 3.16
CA CYS A 84 -1.12 17.60 3.71
C CYS A 84 -2.31 16.92 4.39
N GLY A 85 -2.38 15.59 4.40
CA GLY A 85 -3.42 14.82 5.08
C GLY A 85 -4.80 14.78 4.40
N HIS A 86 -5.10 15.71 3.48
CA HIS A 86 -6.38 15.73 2.76
C HIS A 86 -6.74 14.39 2.10
N MET A 87 -8.01 13.99 2.24
CA MET A 87 -8.52 12.67 1.85
C MET A 87 -9.49 12.73 0.66
N PHE A 88 -9.49 11.68 -0.15
CA PHE A 88 -10.29 11.54 -1.36
C PHE A 88 -10.59 10.07 -1.64
N HIS A 89 -11.65 9.75 -2.39
CA HIS A 89 -11.83 8.38 -2.90
C HIS A 89 -10.61 7.95 -3.70
N ASP A 90 -10.25 6.66 -3.63
CA ASP A 90 -9.11 6.08 -4.34
C ASP A 90 -9.11 6.43 -5.84
N TYR A 91 -10.24 6.19 -6.52
CA TYR A 91 -10.41 6.49 -7.93
C TYR A 91 -10.34 7.99 -8.26
N CYS A 92 -10.94 8.84 -7.41
CA CYS A 92 -10.99 10.27 -7.65
C CYS A 92 -9.59 10.89 -7.62
N ILE A 93 -8.79 10.56 -6.60
CA ILE A 93 -7.43 11.11 -6.53
C ILE A 93 -6.56 10.55 -7.64
N PHE A 94 -6.69 9.26 -7.99
CA PHE A 94 -5.92 8.62 -9.06
C PHE A 94 -6.05 9.36 -10.39
N GLU A 95 -7.29 9.64 -10.82
CA GLU A 95 -7.54 10.37 -12.07
C GLU A 95 -7.02 11.80 -12.02
N TRP A 96 -7.06 12.45 -10.85
CA TRP A 96 -6.51 13.79 -10.67
C TRP A 96 -4.98 13.79 -10.79
N VAL A 97 -4.29 12.92 -10.04
CA VAL A 97 -2.82 12.93 -9.94
C VAL A 97 -2.13 12.49 -11.23
N LYS A 98 -2.82 11.72 -12.09
CA LYS A 98 -2.37 11.47 -13.48
C LYS A 98 -2.21 12.75 -14.29
N ARG A 99 -3.02 13.78 -14.02
CA ARG A 99 -3.04 15.05 -14.76
C ARG A 99 -2.28 16.15 -14.05
N LYS A 100 -2.41 16.22 -12.72
CA LYS A 100 -1.79 17.26 -11.87
C LYS A 100 -1.23 16.64 -10.59
N PRO A 101 0.09 16.60 -10.38
CA PRO A 101 0.71 15.99 -9.21
C PRO A 101 0.64 16.91 -7.97
N ASN A 102 -0.56 17.38 -7.61
CA ASN A 102 -0.80 18.24 -6.46
C ASN A 102 -2.16 17.95 -5.79
N CYS A 103 -2.28 18.36 -4.53
CA CYS A 103 -3.52 18.27 -3.77
C CYS A 103 -4.61 19.16 -4.41
N PRO A 104 -5.81 18.62 -4.72
CA PRO A 104 -6.94 19.41 -5.20
C PRO A 104 -7.38 20.55 -4.25
N LEU A 105 -7.23 20.34 -2.93
CA LEU A 105 -7.71 21.28 -1.91
C LEU A 105 -6.68 22.38 -1.58
N CYS A 106 -5.43 22.01 -1.30
CA CYS A 106 -4.40 22.97 -0.84
C CYS A 106 -3.25 23.19 -1.82
N ARG A 107 -3.24 22.50 -2.97
CA ARG A 107 -2.20 22.59 -4.01
C ARG A 107 -0.79 22.18 -3.58
N CYS A 108 -0.60 21.64 -2.37
CA CYS A 108 0.66 21.02 -1.98
C CYS A 108 1.04 19.91 -2.98
N PRO A 109 2.31 19.79 -3.37
CA PRO A 109 2.74 18.73 -4.28
C PRO A 109 2.56 17.35 -3.65
N ILE A 110 2.33 16.33 -4.47
CA ILE A 110 2.21 14.93 -4.01
C ILE A 110 3.54 14.38 -3.44
N HIS A 111 4.66 15.01 -3.79
CA HIS A 111 5.99 14.70 -3.27
C HIS A 111 6.61 15.96 -2.67
N THR A 112 7.24 15.85 -1.50
CA THR A 112 8.17 16.88 -1.05
C THR A 112 9.38 16.81 -1.98
N ASN A 113 9.70 17.92 -2.65
CA ASN A 113 10.87 18.00 -3.51
C ASN A 113 12.13 17.95 -2.62
N THR A 114 12.62 16.77 -2.28
CA THR A 114 13.98 16.60 -1.77
C THR A 114 14.93 16.68 -2.96
N LYS A 115 15.09 17.88 -3.52
CA LYS A 115 16.33 18.21 -4.23
C LYS A 115 17.31 18.70 -3.16
N HIS A 116 18.43 17.98 -3.09
CA HIS A 116 19.64 18.18 -2.28
C HIS A 116 19.81 19.54 -1.61
#